data_AF-R9M5S1-F1
#
_entry.id   AF-R9M5S1-F1
#
_cell.length_a   1.000
_cell.length_b   1.000
_cell.length_c   1.000
_cell.angle_alpha   90.00
_cell.angle_beta   90.00
_cell.angle_gamma   90.00
#
_symmetry.space_group_name_H-M   'P 1'
#
loop_
_entity.id
_entity.type
_entity.pdbx_description
1 polymer ?
#
loop_
_entity_poly.entity_id
_entity_poly.type
_entity_poly.pdbx_seq_one_letter_code
_entity_poly.pdbx_strand_id
1 'polypeptide(L)'
;MSFENAARHNAAVRGYILRMLVRGYRGALAVRRISNDLVRNSMVTDPDIWEPLKYLYDMGFIEFTDKSVTPDKAYTRDGVARLTTKGVRFIENGGDTESGIDL
;
A
#
# COMPACT_ATOMS: atom_id res chain seq x y z
N MET A 1 -18.50 7.70 12.35
CA MET A 1 -17.03 7.67 12.34
C MET A 1 -16.56 9.12 12.19
N SER A 2 -15.70 9.64 13.07
CA SER A 2 -15.18 11.01 12.92
C SER A 2 -14.15 11.06 11.76
N PHE A 3 -13.98 12.21 11.12
CA PHE A 3 -13.01 12.39 10.02
C PHE A 3 -11.58 12.01 10.44
N GLU A 4 -11.21 12.35 11.67
CA GLU A 4 -9.90 12.01 12.23
C GLU A 4 -9.68 10.49 12.34
N ASN A 5 -10.71 9.74 12.74
CA ASN A 5 -10.63 8.29 12.83
C ASN A 5 -10.44 7.65 11.43
N ALA A 6 -11.11 8.19 10.41
CA ALA A 6 -10.94 7.73 9.03
C ALA A 6 -9.55 8.05 8.48
N ALA A 7 -9.02 9.24 8.76
CA ALA A 7 -7.68 9.63 8.33
C ALA A 7 -6.59 8.74 8.95
N ARG A 8 -6.66 8.49 10.26
CA ARG A 8 -5.74 7.58 10.97
C ARG A 8 -5.83 6.15 10.45
N HIS A 9 -7.05 5.67 10.19
CA HIS A 9 -7.26 4.34 9.60
C HIS A 9 -6.60 4.20 8.22
N ASN A 10 -6.80 5.19 7.34
CA ASN A 10 -6.18 5.19 6.02
C ASN A 10 -4.64 5.23 6.10
N ALA A 11 -4.09 5.99 7.06
CA ALA A 11 -2.65 6.02 7.30
C ALA A 11 -2.11 4.65 7.75
N ALA A 12 -2.82 3.97 8.66
CA ALA A 12 -2.48 2.63 9.11
C ALA A 12 -2.51 1.60 7.96
N VAL A 13 -3.52 1.65 7.08
CA VAL A 13 -3.61 0.76 5.90
C VAL A 13 -2.44 1.00 4.95
N ARG A 14 -2.14 2.26 4.62
CA ARG A 14 -1.01 2.60 3.73
C ARG A 14 0.33 2.13 4.28
N GLY A 15 0.57 2.35 5.58
CA GLY A 15 1.80 1.89 6.22
C GLY A 15 1.89 0.37 6.30
N TYR A 16 0.77 -0.30 6.52
CA TYR A 16 0.72 -1.76 6.52
C TYR A 16 1.11 -2.33 5.15
N ILE A 17 0.62 -1.75 4.05
CA ILE A 17 1.02 -2.15 2.69
C ILE A 17 2.54 -2.02 2.51
N LEU A 18 3.13 -0.89 2.90
CA LEU A 18 4.58 -0.68 2.80
C LEU A 18 5.36 -1.72 3.62
N ARG A 19 4.95 -1.97 4.88
CA ARG A 19 5.56 -3.00 5.74
C ARG A 19 5.44 -4.40 5.13
N MET A 20 4.31 -4.74 4.49
CA MET A 20 4.16 -6.00 3.78
C MET A 20 5.15 -6.11 2.62
N LEU A 21 5.30 -5.05 1.83
CA LEU A 21 6.22 -5.05 0.70
C LEU A 21 7.68 -5.21 1.14
N VAL A 22 8.09 -4.58 2.25
CA VAL A 22 9.43 -4.79 2.85
C VAL A 22 9.70 -6.27 3.14
N ARG A 23 8.68 -7.01 3.60
CA ARG A 23 8.75 -8.46 3.87
C ARG A 23 8.64 -9.32 2.60
N GLY A 24 8.30 -8.72 1.46
CA GLY A 24 8.17 -9.37 0.17
C GLY A 24 9.52 -9.61 -0.49
N TYR A 25 9.59 -10.60 -1.38
CA TYR A 25 10.81 -10.86 -2.15
C TYR A 25 11.12 -9.67 -3.06
N ARG A 26 12.32 -9.09 -2.90
CA ARG A 26 12.75 -7.86 -3.60
C ARG A 26 11.78 -6.68 -3.46
N GLY A 27 11.15 -6.55 -2.29
CA GLY A 27 10.23 -5.44 -2.03
C GLY A 27 8.90 -5.56 -2.76
N ALA A 28 8.52 -6.76 -3.24
CA ALA A 28 7.38 -6.97 -4.12
C ALA A 28 6.41 -8.04 -3.62
N LEU A 29 5.11 -7.82 -3.83
CA LEU A 29 4.03 -8.75 -3.54
C LEU A 29 2.86 -8.62 -4.53
N ALA A 30 2.18 -9.74 -4.78
CA ALA A 30 0.91 -9.76 -5.49
C ALA A 30 -0.15 -8.98 -4.69
N VAL A 31 -0.95 -8.17 -5.38
CA VAL A 31 -1.94 -7.29 -4.77
C VAL A 31 -3.03 -8.07 -4.04
N ARG A 32 -3.46 -9.24 -4.57
CA ARG A 32 -4.42 -10.08 -3.85
C ARG A 32 -3.85 -10.63 -2.55
N ARG A 33 -2.53 -10.90 -2.48
CA ARG A 33 -1.89 -11.32 -1.23
C ARG A 33 -1.90 -10.19 -0.19
N ILE A 34 -1.66 -8.94 -0.62
CA ILE A 34 -1.73 -7.76 0.26
C ILE A 34 -3.18 -7.57 0.77
N SER A 35 -4.13 -7.55 -0.16
CA SER A 35 -5.56 -7.39 0.12
C SER A 35 -6.10 -8.46 1.07
N ASN A 36 -5.82 -9.74 0.81
CA ASN A 36 -6.26 -10.84 1.66
C ASN A 36 -5.73 -10.71 3.09
N ASP A 37 -4.51 -10.22 3.27
CA ASP A 37 -3.92 -10.02 4.60
C ASP A 37 -4.60 -8.85 5.33
N LEU A 38 -4.87 -7.74 4.64
CA LEU A 38 -5.63 -6.60 5.19
C LEU A 38 -7.05 -7.02 5.62
N VAL A 39 -7.75 -7.78 4.78
CA VAL A 39 -9.10 -8.32 5.11
C VAL A 39 -9.03 -9.26 6.30
N ARG A 40 -8.06 -10.19 6.32
CA ARG A 40 -7.91 -11.15 7.43
C ARG A 40 -7.65 -10.45 8.76
N ASN A 41 -6.93 -9.32 8.75
CA ASN A 41 -6.68 -8.51 9.94
C ASN A 41 -7.78 -7.48 10.23
N SER A 42 -8.92 -7.55 9.53
CA SER A 42 -10.05 -6.59 9.65
C SER A 42 -9.65 -5.13 9.45
N MET A 43 -8.56 -4.89 8.71
CA MET A 43 -8.10 -3.54 8.37
C MET A 43 -8.89 -2.96 7.20
N VAL A 44 -9.45 -3.80 6.33
CA VAL A 44 -10.37 -3.39 5.27
C VAL A 44 -11.48 -4.43 5.18
N THR A 45 -12.67 -4.01 4.75
CA THR A 45 -13.78 -4.92 4.48
C THR A 45 -13.89 -5.26 2.99
N ASP A 46 -13.57 -4.28 2.13
CA ASP A 46 -13.51 -4.47 0.69
C ASP A 46 -12.09 -4.92 0.29
N PRO A 47 -11.93 -6.06 -0.41
CA PRO A 47 -10.63 -6.47 -0.89
C PRO A 47 -10.07 -5.57 -2.00
N ASP A 48 -10.88 -4.74 -2.66
CA ASP A 48 -10.39 -3.77 -3.61
C ASP A 48 -9.73 -2.57 -2.91
N ILE A 49 -8.42 -2.71 -2.69
CA ILE A 49 -7.57 -1.73 -2.00
C ILE A 49 -7.01 -0.65 -2.96
N TRP A 50 -7.74 -0.30 -4.02
CA TRP A 50 -7.24 0.64 -5.04
C TRP A 50 -6.87 2.02 -4.49
N GLU A 51 -7.63 2.56 -3.52
CA GLU A 51 -7.36 3.89 -2.94
C GLU A 51 -5.99 4.00 -2.25
N PRO A 52 -5.66 3.15 -1.27
CA PRO A 52 -4.33 3.21 -0.64
C PRO A 52 -3.21 2.87 -1.64
N LEU A 53 -3.45 1.97 -2.61
CA LEU A 53 -2.48 1.72 -3.68
C LEU A 53 -2.24 2.96 -4.54
N LYS A 54 -3.32 3.65 -4.94
CA LYS A 54 -3.23 4.88 -5.74
C LYS A 54 -2.43 5.94 -5.01
N TYR A 55 -2.69 6.13 -3.72
CA TYR A 55 -1.95 7.10 -2.90
C TYR A 55 -0.44 6.80 -2.90
N LEU A 56 -0.05 5.56 -2.60
CA LEU A 56 1.36 5.15 -2.56
C LEU A 56 2.02 5.22 -3.95
N TYR A 57 1.27 4.92 -5.00
CA TYR A 57 1.71 5.00 -6.39
C TYR A 57 1.93 6.46 -6.83
N ASP A 58 0.98 7.35 -6.54
CA ASP A 58 1.07 8.78 -6.87
C ASP A 58 2.24 9.45 -6.13
N MET A 59 2.50 9.04 -4.88
CA MET A 59 3.68 9.49 -4.14
C MET A 59 5.00 8.92 -4.69
N GLY A 60 4.94 7.94 -5.60
CA GLY A 60 6.10 7.27 -6.17
C GLY A 60 6.80 6.32 -5.20
N PHE A 61 6.12 5.86 -4.15
CA PHE A 61 6.67 4.89 -3.19
C PHE A 61 6.57 3.45 -3.68
N ILE A 62 5.55 3.17 -4.49
CA ILE A 62 5.39 1.88 -5.15
C ILE A 62 5.25 2.05 -6.65
N GLU A 63 5.53 0.97 -7.37
CA GLU A 63 5.24 0.80 -8.79
C GLU A 63 4.65 -0.59 -9.02
N PHE A 64 3.96 -0.79 -10.14
CA PHE A 64 3.57 -2.11 -10.61
C PHE A 64 4.62 -2.67 -11.57
N THR A 65 4.94 -3.95 -11.47
CA THR A 65 5.93 -4.57 -12.36
C THR A 65 5.44 -4.68 -13.80
N ASP A 66 4.12 -4.84 -13.98
CA ASP A 66 3.45 -4.72 -15.28
C ASP A 66 2.95 -3.28 -15.45
N LYS A 67 3.50 -2.57 -16.44
CA LYS A 67 3.18 -1.16 -16.72
C LYS A 67 1.73 -0.94 -17.21
N SER A 68 1.04 -2.00 -17.61
CA SER A 68 -0.37 -1.93 -18.01
C SER A 68 -1.34 -2.03 -16.82
N VAL A 69 -0.82 -2.31 -15.61
CA VAL A 69 -1.61 -2.34 -14.38
C VAL A 69 -1.67 -0.94 -13.78
N THR A 70 -2.89 -0.48 -13.51
CA THR A 70 -3.20 0.74 -12.77
C THR A 70 -3.77 0.39 -11.40
N PRO A 71 -3.73 1.29 -10.40
CA PRO A 71 -4.23 1.00 -9.05
C PRO A 71 -5.66 0.44 -9.00
N ASP A 72 -6.57 0.99 -9.80
CA ASP A 72 -7.98 0.57 -9.95
C ASP A 72 -8.16 -0.84 -10.57
N LYS A 73 -7.12 -1.36 -11.22
CA LYS A 73 -7.12 -2.71 -11.85
C LYS A 73 -6.21 -3.68 -11.13
N ALA A 74 -5.49 -3.22 -10.12
CA ALA A 74 -4.43 -3.97 -9.47
C ALA A 74 -4.96 -5.24 -8.79
N TYR A 75 -6.11 -5.15 -8.12
CA TYR A 75 -6.73 -6.30 -7.47
C TYR A 75 -7.30 -7.31 -8.48
N THR A 76 -8.08 -6.82 -9.46
CA THR A 76 -8.76 -7.68 -10.44
C THR A 76 -7.77 -8.40 -11.36
N ARG A 77 -6.67 -7.73 -11.75
CA ARG A 77 -5.59 -8.32 -12.56
C ARG A 77 -4.52 -9.07 -11.79
N ASP A 78 -4.61 -9.10 -10.46
CA ASP A 78 -3.56 -9.61 -9.56
C ASP A 78 -2.17 -9.05 -9.88
N GLY A 79 -2.12 -7.73 -10.01
CA GLY A 79 -0.87 -7.01 -10.26
C GLY A 79 0.14 -7.26 -9.15
N VAL A 80 1.43 -7.10 -9.47
CA VAL A 80 2.50 -7.16 -8.47
C VAL A 80 2.97 -5.74 -8.18
N ALA A 81 2.73 -5.29 -6.95
CA ALA A 81 3.25 -4.03 -6.44
C ALA A 81 4.69 -4.24 -5.93
N ARG A 82 5.54 -3.25 -6.12
CA ARG A 82 6.95 -3.25 -5.74
C ARG A 82 7.36 -1.90 -5.17
N LEU A 83 8.18 -1.89 -4.11
CA LEU A 83 8.80 -0.67 -3.60
C LEU A 83 9.73 -0.05 -4.64
N THR A 84 9.63 1.27 -4.83
CA THR A 84 10.62 2.05 -5.55
C THR A 84 11.80 2.38 -4.64
N THR A 85 12.90 2.89 -5.19
CA THR A 85 14.01 3.46 -4.39
C THR A 85 13.53 4.56 -3.44
N LYS A 86 12.54 5.36 -3.87
CA LYS A 86 11.94 6.42 -3.02
C LYS A 86 11.18 5.80 -1.85
N GLY A 87 10.38 4.76 -2.10
CA GLY A 87 9.65 4.03 -1.06
C GLY A 87 10.57 3.38 -0.04
N VAL A 88 11.67 2.75 -0.51
CA VAL A 88 12.69 2.17 0.39
C VAL A 88 13.29 3.25 1.29
N ARG A 89 13.78 4.36 0.72
CA ARG A 89 14.37 5.46 1.51
C ARG A 89 13.38 6.10 2.48
N PHE A 90 12.12 6.25 2.10
CA PHE A 90 11.08 6.75 2.98
C PHE A 90 10.94 5.88 4.23
N ILE A 91 10.92 4.56 4.05
CA ILE A 91 10.82 3.61 5.16
C ILE A 91 12.09 3.61 6.02
N GLU A 92 13.27 3.61 5.40
CA GLU A 92 14.56 3.63 6.12
C GLU A 92 14.74 4.89 6.99
N ASN A 93 14.14 6.01 6.59
CA ASN A 93 14.18 7.26 7.34
C ASN A 93 13.08 7.37 8.42
N GLY A 94 12.26 6.33 8.61
CA GLY A 94 11.17 6.33 9.58
C GLY A 94 9.90 7.07 9.13
N GLY A 95 9.78 7.38 7.84
CA GLY A 95 8.64 8.10 7.27
C GLY A 95 8.64 9.60 7.55
N ASP A 96 7.48 10.23 7.42
CA ASP A 96 7.25 11.61 7.85
C ASP A 96 5.83 11.78 8.42
N THR A 97 5.66 12.70 9.36
CA THR A 97 4.39 12.87 10.11
C THR A 97 3.25 13.45 9.28
N GLU A 98 3.55 14.07 8.15
CA GLU A 98 2.59 14.73 7.24
C GLU A 98 2.22 13.85 6.05
N SER A 99 2.93 12.74 5.84
CA SER A 99 2.75 11.83 4.71
C SER A 99 1.43 11.07 4.73
N GLY A 100 0.68 11.14 5.83
CA GLY A 100 -0.51 10.32 6.05
C GLY A 100 -0.21 8.82 5.97
N ILE A 101 0.98 8.36 6.36
CA ILE A 101 1.37 6.95 6.42
C ILE A 101 1.88 6.67 7.83
N ASP A 102 1.36 5.61 8.44
CA ASP A 102 1.75 5.18 9.78
C ASP A 102 2.67 3.96 9.68
N LEU A 103 4.00 4.15 9.80
CA LEU A 103 5.06 3.15 9.57
C LEU A 103 5.43 2.30 10.79
#